data_AF-A0A7Y5QHY7-F1
#
_entry.id   AF-A0A7Y5QHY7-F1
#
_cell.length_a   1.000
_cell.length_b   1.000
_cell.length_c   1.000
_cell.angle_alpha   90.00
_cell.angle_beta   90.00
_cell.angle_gamma   90.00
#
_symmetry.space_group_name_H-M   'P 1'
#
loop_
_entity.id
_entity.type
_entity.pdbx_description
1 polymer ?
#
loop_
_entity_poly.entity_id
_entity_poly.type
_entity_poly.pdbx_seq_one_letter_code
_entity_poly.pdbx_strand_id
1 'polypeptide(L)'
;MAEAARSIEIDSRITRSLTGIVFEVRQGYKSKDSKRQNADIANAVSAYTSTYLPCVLVFSTQIDADILLRYRAEKWIMLIGIIGADDPMISTYDFLREIIGYDLGAFFSRVSPLLRTEIDTILKALLSPGNQ
;
A
#
# COMPACT_ATOMS: atom_id res chain seq x y z
N MET A 1 5.83 0.38 15.65
CA MET A 1 6.72 1.46 15.16
C MET A 1 8.20 1.14 15.38
N ALA A 2 8.68 0.92 16.60
CA ALA A 2 10.10 0.63 16.84
C ALA A 2 10.60 -0.64 16.11
N GLU A 3 9.78 -1.68 16.07
CA GLU A 3 10.06 -2.91 15.30
C GLU A 3 10.13 -2.63 13.79
N ALA A 4 9.19 -1.85 13.26
CA ALA A 4 9.20 -1.39 11.87
C ALA A 4 10.48 -0.62 11.53
N ALA A 5 10.85 0.36 12.36
CA ALA A 5 12.07 1.13 12.14
C ALA A 5 13.33 0.24 12.16
N ARG A 6 13.36 -0.79 13.01
CA ARG A 6 14.46 -1.77 13.04
C ARG A 6 14.51 -2.66 11.79
N SER A 7 13.37 -3.06 11.23
CA SER A 7 13.34 -3.95 10.05
C SER A 7 13.95 -3.30 8.79
N ILE A 8 14.06 -1.97 8.80
CA ILE A 8 14.74 -1.19 7.76
C ILE A 8 16.03 -0.51 8.26
N GLU A 9 16.56 -0.95 9.40
CA GLU A 9 17.88 -0.55 9.94
C GLU A 9 18.00 0.95 10.28
N ILE A 10 16.94 1.57 10.78
CA ILE A 10 17.01 2.95 11.29
C ILE A 10 17.71 2.96 12.66
N ASP A 11 18.67 3.88 12.84
CA ASP A 11 19.37 4.06 14.12
C ASP A 11 18.37 4.29 15.27
N SER A 12 18.65 3.66 16.42
CA SER A 12 17.77 3.76 17.59
C SER A 12 17.52 5.20 18.07
N ARG A 13 18.47 6.13 17.87
CA ARG A 13 18.33 7.56 18.19
C ARG A 13 17.28 8.21 17.31
N ILE A 14 17.31 7.92 16.01
CA ILE A 14 16.30 8.42 15.05
C ILE A 14 14.95 7.80 15.40
N THR A 15 14.91 6.49 15.65
CA THR A 15 13.67 5.79 16.03
C THR A 15 13.01 6.42 17.27
N ARG A 16 13.79 6.85 18.26
CA ARG A 16 13.28 7.55 19.46
C ARG A 16 12.73 8.95 19.18
N SER A 17 13.18 9.60 18.10
CA SER A 17 12.63 10.90 17.68
C SER A 17 11.36 10.78 16.84
N LEU A 18 11.02 9.59 16.33
CA LEU A 18 9.83 9.39 15.51
C LEU A 18 8.57 9.54 16.37
N THR A 19 7.62 10.33 15.89
CA THR A 19 6.35 10.63 16.57
C THR A 19 5.18 9.83 15.98
N GLY A 20 5.35 9.22 14.80
CA GLY A 20 4.32 8.44 14.15
C GLY A 20 4.76 7.82 12.82
N ILE A 21 3.79 7.31 12.08
CA ILE A 21 3.95 6.75 10.73
C ILE A 21 3.05 7.54 9.78
N VAL A 22 3.56 7.89 8.60
CA VAL A 22 2.76 8.46 7.52
C VAL A 22 2.68 7.47 6.37
N PHE A 23 1.49 7.34 5.79
CA PHE A 23 1.20 6.36 4.76
C PHE A 23 1.05 7.03 3.38
N GLU A 24 1.81 6.52 2.41
CA GLU A 24 1.57 6.72 0.99
C GLU A 24 0.74 5.55 0.47
N VAL A 25 -0.55 5.78 0.23
CA VAL A 25 -1.51 4.72 -0.10
C VAL A 25 -1.71 4.62 -1.61
N ARG A 26 -1.54 3.41 -2.17
CA ARG A 26 -1.63 3.14 -3.61
C ARG A 26 -2.47 1.90 -3.90
N GLN A 27 -3.31 1.96 -4.94
CA GLN A 27 -4.06 0.79 -5.40
C GLN A 27 -3.14 -0.26 -6.07
N GLY A 28 -2.16 0.21 -6.83
CA GLY A 28 -1.10 -0.60 -7.44
C GLY A 28 0.02 0.33 -7.92
N TYR A 29 1.19 -0.23 -8.27
CA TYR A 29 2.34 0.58 -8.68
C TYR A 29 2.98 0.01 -9.94
N LYS A 30 2.41 0.35 -11.10
CA LYS A 30 2.84 -0.17 -12.41
C LYS A 30 3.75 0.77 -13.20
N SER A 31 3.71 2.08 -12.95
CA SER A 31 4.42 3.05 -13.80
C SER A 31 5.87 3.23 -13.33
N LYS A 32 6.84 2.98 -14.23
CA LYS A 32 8.25 3.42 -14.06
C LYS A 32 8.44 4.92 -14.34
N ASP A 33 7.39 5.72 -14.19
CA ASP A 33 7.45 7.16 -14.42
C ASP A 33 8.33 7.81 -13.34
N SER A 34 9.46 8.37 -13.78
CA SER A 34 10.49 8.90 -12.88
C SER A 34 9.99 10.12 -12.10
N LYS A 35 9.04 10.89 -12.63
CA LYS A 35 8.45 12.04 -11.94
C LYS A 35 7.67 11.60 -10.71
N ARG A 36 6.80 10.60 -10.85
CA ARG A 36 6.06 10.03 -9.71
C ARG A 36 6.99 9.45 -8.65
N GLN A 37 7.97 8.66 -9.05
CA GLN A 37 8.92 8.08 -8.09
C GLN A 37 9.71 9.13 -7.31
N ASN A 38 10.16 10.20 -7.99
CA ASN A 38 10.90 11.27 -7.34
C ASN A 38 10.02 12.07 -6.38
N ALA A 39 8.73 12.29 -6.72
CA ALA A 39 7.78 12.91 -5.81
C ALA A 39 7.55 12.06 -4.56
N ASP A 40 7.41 10.74 -4.72
CA ASP A 40 7.27 9.81 -3.61
C ASP A 40 8.48 9.92 -2.66
N ILE A 41 9.71 9.83 -3.19
CA ILE A 41 10.94 9.96 -2.40
C ILE A 41 11.02 11.31 -1.68
N ALA A 42 10.68 12.41 -2.35
CA ALA A 42 10.66 13.73 -1.73
C ALA A 42 9.67 13.82 -0.55
N ASN A 43 8.53 13.13 -0.65
CA ASN A 43 7.57 13.03 0.44
C ASN A 43 8.13 12.26 1.64
N ALA A 44 8.88 11.18 1.45
CA ALA A 44 9.53 10.50 2.58
C ALA A 44 10.62 11.32 3.24
N VAL A 45 11.41 12.05 2.47
CA VAL A 45 12.38 12.99 3.05
C VAL A 45 11.63 14.00 3.93
N SER A 46 10.51 14.53 3.44
CA SER A 46 9.65 15.44 4.20
C SER A 46 9.01 14.78 5.44
N ALA A 47 8.71 13.49 5.38
CA ALA A 47 8.22 12.72 6.52
C ALA A 47 9.28 12.63 7.61
N TYR A 48 10.51 12.26 7.25
CA TYR A 48 11.62 12.17 8.18
C TYR A 48 11.97 13.52 8.83
N THR A 49 12.00 14.61 8.06
CA THR A 49 12.22 15.95 8.62
C THR A 49 11.10 16.36 9.58
N SER A 50 9.89 15.83 9.38
CA SER A 50 8.73 16.03 10.24
C SER A 50 8.60 14.96 11.34
N THR A 51 9.63 14.14 11.56
CA THR A 51 9.67 13.06 12.59
C THR A 51 8.67 11.93 12.37
N TYR A 52 8.27 11.65 11.13
CA TYR A 52 7.43 10.51 10.78
C TYR A 52 8.21 9.41 10.06
N LEU A 53 7.85 8.16 10.35
CA LEU A 53 8.31 7.00 9.58
C LEU A 53 7.48 6.91 8.29
N PRO A 54 8.08 6.97 7.10
CA PRO A 54 7.33 6.76 5.87
C PRO A 54 7.01 5.28 5.65
N CYS A 55 5.77 5.01 5.23
CA CYS A 55 5.29 3.70 4.84
C CYS A 55 4.53 3.77 3.52
N VAL A 56 4.91 2.95 2.54
CA VAL A 56 4.04 2.71 1.37
C VAL A 56 3.10 1.58 1.71
N LEU A 57 1.81 1.80 1.45
CA LEU A 57 0.78 0.76 1.50
C LEU A 57 0.20 0.57 0.10
N VAL A 58 0.43 -0.61 -0.46
CA VAL A 58 -0.06 -1.00 -1.79
C VAL A 58 -1.10 -2.11 -1.65
N PHE A 59 -2.28 -1.95 -2.25
CA PHE A 59 -3.35 -2.96 -2.20
C PHE A 59 -3.16 -4.13 -3.16
N SER A 60 -2.16 -4.04 -4.04
CA SER A 60 -1.86 -5.04 -5.07
C SER A 60 -0.50 -5.67 -4.85
N THR A 61 -0.32 -6.89 -5.36
CA THR A 61 0.98 -7.53 -5.53
C THR A 61 1.78 -6.95 -6.70
N GLN A 62 1.14 -6.12 -7.54
CA GLN A 62 1.73 -5.56 -8.75
C GLN A 62 2.51 -4.27 -8.44
N ILE A 63 3.69 -4.44 -7.84
CA ILE A 63 4.75 -3.44 -7.73
C ILE A 63 6.00 -3.93 -8.44
N ASP A 64 6.64 -3.07 -9.21
CA ASP A 64 7.90 -3.40 -9.89
C ASP A 64 9.06 -3.55 -8.89
N ALA A 65 9.89 -4.56 -9.10
CA ALA A 65 10.98 -4.90 -8.18
C ALA A 65 12.04 -3.79 -8.05
N ASP A 66 12.30 -3.04 -9.13
CA ASP A 66 13.28 -1.94 -9.10
C ASP A 66 12.76 -0.80 -8.21
N ILE A 67 11.45 -0.55 -8.24
CA ILE A 67 10.79 0.46 -7.41
C ILE A 67 10.81 0.04 -5.95
N LEU A 68 10.53 -1.23 -5.68
CA LEU A 68 10.61 -1.79 -4.32
C LEU A 68 12.02 -1.67 -3.74
N LEU A 69 13.05 -2.01 -4.52
CA LEU A 69 14.45 -1.86 -4.13
C LEU A 69 14.80 -0.40 -3.85
N ARG A 70 14.36 0.51 -4.73
CA ARG A 70 14.58 1.96 -4.56
C ARG A 70 13.96 2.48 -3.27
N TYR A 71 12.71 2.14 -2.97
CA TYR A 71 12.04 2.61 -1.74
C TYR A 71 12.63 2.00 -0.47
N ARG A 72 13.07 0.75 -0.52
CA ARG A 72 13.82 0.14 0.59
C ARG A 72 15.16 0.85 0.84
N ALA A 73 15.87 1.24 -0.22
CA ALA A 73 17.11 2.02 -0.09
C ALA A 73 16.88 3.37 0.59
N GLU A 74 15.72 4.00 0.33
CA GLU A 74 15.27 5.25 0.97
C GLU A 74 14.62 5.02 2.36
N LYS A 75 14.78 3.83 2.94
CA LYS A 75 14.30 3.48 4.28
C LYS A 75 12.77 3.65 4.44
N TRP A 76 11.98 3.11 3.51
CA TRP A 76 10.53 3.03 3.66
C TRP A 76 10.09 1.68 4.20
N ILE A 77 9.05 1.70 5.02
CA ILE A 77 8.24 0.50 5.28
C ILE A 77 7.39 0.19 4.06
N MET A 78 7.30 -1.08 3.69
CA MET A 78 6.59 -1.52 2.49
C MET A 78 5.53 -2.56 2.85
N LEU A 79 4.27 -2.17 2.75
CA LEU A 79 3.12 -3.08 2.82
C LEU A 79 2.61 -3.35 1.40
N ILE A 80 2.51 -4.62 1.03
CA ILE A 80 2.15 -5.08 -0.31
C ILE A 80 0.84 -5.87 -0.20
N GLY A 81 0.04 -5.87 -1.26
CA GLY A 81 -1.27 -6.53 -1.32
C GLY A 81 -1.24 -8.05 -1.36
N ILE A 82 -0.40 -8.68 -0.53
CA ILE A 82 -0.33 -10.13 -0.35
C ILE A 82 -1.47 -10.54 0.58
N ILE A 83 -2.15 -11.64 0.27
CA ILE A 83 -3.20 -12.22 1.13
C ILE A 83 -2.63 -13.49 1.75
N GLY A 84 -2.79 -13.67 3.06
CA GLY A 84 -2.32 -14.85 3.78
C GLY A 84 -0.80 -14.92 3.92
N ALA A 85 -0.13 -13.78 4.12
CA ALA A 85 1.29 -13.78 4.46
C ALA A 85 1.53 -14.08 5.95
N ASP A 86 0.48 -13.93 6.78
CA ASP A 86 0.53 -14.02 8.24
C ASP A 86 1.61 -13.10 8.84
N ASP A 87 1.81 -11.94 8.19
CA ASP A 87 2.83 -10.97 8.59
C ASP A 87 2.36 -9.52 8.30
N PRO A 88 1.91 -8.78 9.33
CA PRO A 88 1.46 -7.38 9.20
C PRO A 88 2.60 -6.39 8.91
N MET A 89 3.86 -6.83 8.89
CA MET A 89 5.01 -6.00 8.54
C MET A 89 5.27 -5.92 7.03
N ILE A 90 4.71 -6.84 6.26
CA ILE A 90 4.89 -6.91 4.80
C ILE A 90 3.57 -6.92 4.01
N SER A 91 2.47 -7.31 4.65
CA SER A 91 1.18 -7.51 4.02
C SER A 91 0.20 -6.40 4.40
N THR A 92 -0.31 -5.69 3.39
CA THR A 92 -1.37 -4.70 3.54
C THR A 92 -2.62 -5.32 4.16
N TYR A 93 -3.01 -6.54 3.75
CA TYR A 93 -4.22 -7.16 4.24
C TYR A 93 -4.07 -7.65 5.68
N ASP A 94 -2.91 -8.18 6.05
CA ASP A 94 -2.63 -8.61 7.43
C ASP A 94 -2.49 -7.40 8.36
N PHE A 95 -1.84 -6.32 7.90
CA PHE A 95 -1.78 -5.05 8.64
C PHE A 95 -3.19 -4.49 8.93
N LEU A 96 -4.06 -4.45 7.92
CA LEU A 96 -5.42 -3.95 8.11
C LEU A 96 -6.22 -4.85 9.08
N ARG A 97 -6.10 -6.16 8.94
CA ARG A 97 -6.81 -7.12 9.80
C ARG A 97 -6.32 -7.07 11.25
N GLU A 98 -5.01 -7.08 11.48
CA GLU A 98 -4.42 -7.29 12.81
C GLU A 98 -4.09 -5.99 13.55
N ILE A 99 -3.67 -4.95 12.83
CA ILE A 99 -3.24 -3.69 13.43
C ILE A 99 -4.38 -2.67 13.40
N ILE A 100 -5.09 -2.54 12.27
CA ILE A 100 -6.24 -1.63 12.16
C ILE A 100 -7.53 -2.26 12.71
N GLY A 101 -7.61 -3.60 12.74
CA GLY A 101 -8.79 -4.33 13.22
C GLY A 101 -9.91 -4.45 12.20
N TYR A 102 -9.61 -4.29 10.90
CA TYR A 102 -10.57 -4.42 9.82
C TYR A 102 -10.10 -5.38 8.74
N ASP A 103 -10.82 -6.50 8.59
CA ASP A 103 -10.55 -7.49 7.56
C ASP A 103 -11.08 -7.04 6.19
N LEU A 104 -10.27 -6.22 5.52
CA LEU A 104 -10.57 -5.71 4.18
C LEU A 104 -10.64 -6.85 3.14
N GLY A 105 -9.85 -7.91 3.30
CA GLY A 105 -9.87 -9.08 2.41
C GLY A 105 -11.20 -9.80 2.49
N ALA A 106 -11.69 -10.10 3.71
CA ALA A 106 -12.99 -10.70 3.93
C ALA A 106 -14.14 -9.78 3.47
N PHE A 107 -14.01 -8.46 3.63
CA PHE A 107 -14.96 -7.50 3.06
C PHE A 107 -15.09 -7.66 1.54
N PHE A 108 -13.99 -7.62 0.79
CA PHE A 108 -14.05 -7.76 -0.66
C PHE A 108 -14.56 -9.13 -1.10
N SER A 109 -14.15 -10.21 -0.43
CA SER A 109 -14.68 -11.56 -0.71
C SER A 109 -16.19 -11.63 -0.55
N ARG A 110 -16.74 -11.03 0.51
CA ARG A 110 -18.19 -11.01 0.77
C ARG A 110 -18.97 -10.18 -0.25
N VAL A 111 -18.40 -9.05 -0.68
CA VAL A 111 -19.08 -8.08 -1.54
C VAL A 111 -18.83 -8.34 -3.04
N SER A 112 -17.84 -9.17 -3.38
CA SER A 112 -17.47 -9.52 -4.77
C SER A 112 -18.65 -10.01 -5.63
N PRO A 113 -19.55 -10.90 -5.16
CA PRO A 113 -20.71 -11.30 -5.95
C PRO A 113 -21.64 -10.14 -6.32
N LEU A 114 -21.86 -9.20 -5.39
CA LEU A 114 -22.68 -8.01 -5.63
C LEU A 114 -22.00 -7.10 -6.66
N LEU A 115 -20.71 -6.79 -6.48
CA LEU A 115 -19.96 -5.96 -7.43
C LEU A 115 -19.97 -6.57 -8.83
N ARG A 116 -19.85 -7.90 -8.93
CA ARG A 116 -19.90 -8.60 -10.21
C ARG A 116 -21.24 -8.41 -10.91
N THR A 117 -22.35 -8.55 -10.19
CA THR A 117 -23.71 -8.35 -10.73
C THR A 117 -23.92 -6.92 -11.22
N GLU A 118 -23.47 -5.93 -10.45
CA GLU A 118 -23.59 -4.52 -10.83
C GLU A 118 -22.74 -4.19 -12.07
N ILE A 119 -21.49 -4.66 -12.10
CA ILE A 119 -20.61 -4.48 -13.27
C ILE A 119 -21.21 -5.14 -14.50
N ASP A 120 -21.69 -6.38 -14.39
CA ASP A 120 -22.32 -7.09 -15.51
C ASP A 120 -23.55 -6.35 -16.04
N THR A 121 -24.39 -5.82 -15.14
CA THR A 121 -25.57 -5.03 -15.50
C THR A 121 -25.19 -3.76 -16.28
N ILE A 122 -24.20 -3.01 -15.78
CA ILE A 122 -23.71 -1.80 -16.44
C ILE A 122 -23.10 -2.14 -17.81
N LEU A 123 -22.26 -3.17 -17.88
CA LEU A 123 -21.62 -3.58 -19.14
C LEU A 123 -22.67 -4.03 -20.17
N LYS A 124 -23.70 -4.77 -19.76
CA LYS A 124 -24.82 -5.13 -20.64
C LYS A 124 -25.56 -3.89 -21.14
N ALA A 125 -25.85 -2.93 -20.28
CA ALA A 125 -26.53 -1.70 -20.67
C ALA A 125 -25.70 -0.87 -21.68
N LEU A 126 -24.37 -0.82 -21.50
CA LEU A 126 -23.48 -0.04 -22.36
C LEU A 126 -23.08 -0.74 -23.67
N LEU A 127 -23.02 -2.08 -23.68
CA LEU A 127 -22.49 -2.87 -24.79
C LEU A 127 -23.54 -3.65 -25.56
N SER A 128 -24.79 -3.71 -25.09
CA SER A 128 -25.88 -4.23 -25.92
C SER A 128 -26.10 -3.25 -27.08
N PRO A 129 -26.19 -3.73 -28.33
CA PRO A 129 -26.57 -2.89 -29.45
C PRO A 129 -27.87 -2.18 -29.07
N GLY A 130 -27.88 -0.85 -29.12
CA GLY A 130 -29.11 -0.10 -28.92
C GLY A 130 -30.14 -0.64 -29.90
N ASN A 131 -31.33 -1.01 -29.41
CA ASN A 131 -32.51 -1.09 -30.26
C ASN A 131 -32.75 0.33 -30.79
N GLN A 132 -32.08 0.69 -31.88
CA GLN A 132 -32.54 1.70 -32.83
C GLN A 132 -33.44 1.01 -33.85
#